data_AF-A0A376VD24-F1
#
_entry.id   AF-A0A376VD24-F1
#
_cell.length_a   1.000
_cell.length_b   1.000
_cell.length_c   1.000
_cell.angle_alpha   90.00
_cell.angle_beta   90.00
_cell.angle_gamma   90.00
#
_symmetry.space_group_name_H-M   'P 1'
#
loop_
_entity.id
_entity.type
_entity.pdbx_description
1 polymer ?
#
loop_
_entity_poly.entity_id
_entity_poly.type
_entity_poly.pdbx_seq_one_letter_code
_entity_poly.pdbx_strand_id
1 'polypeptide(L)'
;MLADITGQPNTTSTTGSFTQQNRNGMLLPGESDVRKLLPQSEAGLPPPYGANLFAGGYETERSDGLSDNYLIAPGDKLNIWIWGAVNFSNVVTVDNQGNIFHT
;
A
#
# COMPACT_ATOMS: atom_id res chain seq x y z
N MET A 1 32.36 -6.82 33.82
CA MET A 1 32.29 -7.80 32.73
C MET A 1 31.24 -8.82 33.14
N LEU A 2 30.04 -8.93 32.58
CA LEU A 2 29.45 -8.53 31.29
C LEU A 2 28.03 -7.97 31.50
N ALA A 3 27.53 -7.20 30.53
CA ALA A 3 26.16 -6.72 30.44
C ALA A 3 25.21 -7.85 29.99
N ASP A 4 24.05 -7.96 30.63
CA ASP A 4 22.95 -8.81 30.18
C ASP A 4 22.00 -7.96 29.31
N ILE A 5 21.98 -8.25 28.01
CA ILE A 5 21.14 -7.60 27.01
C ILE A 5 19.84 -8.38 26.87
N THR A 6 18.84 -8.04 27.69
CA THR A 6 17.48 -8.54 27.47
C THR A 6 16.82 -7.73 26.35
N GLY A 7 16.88 -8.29 25.13
CA GLY A 7 16.23 -7.74 23.95
C GLY A 7 14.71 -7.73 24.11
N GLN A 8 14.13 -6.55 24.28
CA GLN A 8 12.70 -6.32 24.16
C GLN A 8 12.27 -6.55 22.71
N PRO A 9 11.21 -7.35 22.44
CA PRO A 9 10.67 -7.48 21.09
C PRO A 9 10.10 -6.13 20.65
N ASN A 10 10.68 -5.58 19.58
CA ASN A 10 10.26 -4.33 18.97
C ASN A 10 8.86 -4.52 18.36
N THR A 11 7.82 -4.23 19.13
CA THR A 11 6.41 -4.24 18.69
C THR A 11 6.02 -2.90 18.09
N THR A 12 6.90 -2.34 17.25
CA THR A 12 6.55 -1.16 16.44
C THR A 12 5.70 -1.60 15.25
N SER A 13 4.49 -2.10 15.56
CA SER A 13 3.40 -2.05 14.61
C SER A 13 3.09 -0.58 14.39
N THR A 14 3.65 0.00 13.32
CA THR A 14 3.20 1.29 12.77
C THR A 14 1.81 1.07 12.16
N THR A 15 0.83 0.77 13.01
CA THR A 15 -0.56 0.96 12.69
C THR A 15 -0.74 2.47 12.60
N GLY A 16 -0.94 3.00 11.39
CA GLY A 16 -1.23 4.42 11.19
C GLY A 16 -2.27 4.86 12.21
N SER A 17 -1.95 5.91 12.97
CA SER A 17 -2.90 6.48 13.92
C SER A 17 -4.08 7.06 13.15
N PHE A 18 -5.16 6.31 13.05
CA PHE A 18 -6.42 6.84 12.55
C PHE A 18 -6.90 7.90 13.53
N THR A 19 -6.82 9.17 13.14
CA THR A 19 -7.33 10.30 13.91
C THR A 19 -8.86 10.19 13.99
N GLN A 20 -9.37 9.63 15.10
CA GLN A 20 -10.81 9.54 15.40
C GLN A 20 -11.43 10.88 15.82
N GLN A 21 -10.72 12.01 15.70
CA GLN A 21 -11.29 13.32 15.98
C GLN A 21 -12.12 13.79 14.80
N ASN A 22 -13.40 14.11 15.04
CA ASN A 22 -14.23 14.85 14.11
C ASN A 22 -13.51 16.15 13.75
N ARG A 23 -13.11 16.32 12.49
CA ARG A 23 -12.23 17.41 12.06
C ARG A 23 -12.93 18.78 11.96
N ASN A 24 -14.06 19.02 12.62
CA ASN A 24 -14.80 20.30 12.68
C ASN A 24 -14.84 21.10 11.35
N GLY A 25 -14.85 20.43 10.19
CA GLY A 25 -14.83 21.06 8.87
C GLY A 25 -13.48 21.60 8.37
N MET A 26 -12.37 21.34 9.07
CA MET A 26 -11.02 21.55 8.53
C MET A 26 -10.81 20.59 7.36
N LEU A 27 -10.42 21.08 6.18
CA LEU A 27 -10.07 20.28 4.99
C LEU A 27 -8.56 20.06 4.94
N LEU A 28 -8.12 18.85 4.60
CA LEU A 28 -6.71 18.52 4.44
C LEU A 28 -6.29 18.87 2.99
N PRO A 29 -5.00 19.11 2.73
CA PRO A 29 -4.52 19.20 1.36
C PRO A 29 -4.88 17.92 0.58
N GLY A 30 -5.62 18.06 -0.52
CA GLY A 30 -6.09 16.93 -1.35
C GLY A 30 -7.47 16.36 -0.98
N GLU A 31 -8.11 16.86 0.07
CA GLU A 31 -9.49 16.50 0.46
C GLU A 31 -10.51 17.43 -0.20
N SER A 32 -11.63 16.89 -0.68
CA SER A 32 -12.73 17.69 -1.25
C SER A 32 -13.84 17.82 -0.22
N ASP A 33 -14.54 18.97 -0.18
CA ASP A 33 -15.68 19.13 0.73
C ASP A 33 -16.79 18.09 0.41
N VAL A 34 -17.14 17.26 1.41
CA VAL A 34 -18.27 16.31 1.36
C VAL A 34 -19.56 16.93 0.84
N ARG A 35 -19.82 18.20 1.16
CA ARG A 35 -21.04 18.93 0.77
C ARG A 35 -21.11 19.23 -0.72
N LYS A 36 -19.96 19.19 -1.40
CA LYS A 36 -19.84 19.44 -2.85
C LYS A 36 -19.84 18.13 -3.64
N LEU A 37 -19.39 17.03 -3.04
CA LEU A 37 -19.26 15.73 -3.71
C LEU A 37 -20.51 14.86 -3.58
N LEU A 38 -21.13 14.87 -2.40
CA LEU A 38 -22.25 13.99 -2.12
C LEU A 38 -23.56 14.74 -2.38
N PRO A 39 -24.53 14.13 -3.09
CA PRO A 39 -25.85 14.72 -3.22
C PRO A 39 -26.42 14.93 -1.81
N GLN A 40 -26.88 16.15 -1.54
CA GLN A 40 -27.51 16.45 -0.26
C GLN A 40 -28.75 15.58 -0.13
N SER A 41 -28.76 14.67 0.86
CA SER A 41 -29.94 13.84 1.15
C SER A 41 -31.15 14.73 1.44
N GLU A 42 -30.92 15.88 2.10
CA GLU A 42 -31.90 16.94 2.37
C GLU A 42 -31.24 18.32 2.39
N ALA A 43 -31.88 19.32 1.81
CA ALA A 43 -31.35 20.68 1.75
C ALA A 43 -31.34 21.32 3.16
N GLY A 44 -30.15 21.75 3.61
CA GLY A 44 -29.98 22.44 4.90
C GLY A 44 -29.69 21.55 6.11
N LEU A 45 -29.62 20.22 5.93
CA LEU A 45 -29.20 19.29 6.98
C LEU A 45 -27.73 18.84 6.80
N PRO A 46 -27.03 18.49 7.90
CA PRO A 46 -25.69 17.92 7.79
C PRO A 46 -25.71 16.59 7.03
N PRO A 47 -24.61 16.21 6.35
CA PRO A 47 -24.49 14.91 5.70
C PRO A 47 -24.75 13.75 6.67
N PRO A 48 -25.24 12.59 6.19
CA PRO A 48 -25.43 11.41 7.02
C PRO A 48 -24.12 10.95 7.67
N TYR A 49 -24.24 10.26 8.81
CA TYR A 49 -23.09 9.70 9.51
C TYR A 49 -22.26 8.82 8.57
N GLY A 50 -20.95 9.05 8.52
CA GLY A 50 -20.03 8.30 7.66
C GLY A 50 -19.92 8.83 6.22
N ALA A 51 -20.62 9.91 5.83
CA ALA A 51 -20.43 10.57 4.53
C ALA A 51 -18.96 10.98 4.27
N ASN A 52 -18.24 11.31 5.33
CA ASN A 52 -16.81 11.60 5.36
C ASN A 52 -15.91 10.41 4.97
N LEU A 53 -16.42 9.17 4.90
CA LEU A 53 -15.69 8.01 4.38
C LEU A 53 -15.59 8.00 2.84
N PHE A 54 -16.32 8.90 2.17
CA PHE A 54 -16.45 8.96 0.72
C PHE A 54 -16.08 10.35 0.14
N ALA A 55 -15.51 11.23 0.97
CA ALA A 55 -15.18 12.62 0.64
C ALA A 55 -13.93 12.81 -0.25
N GLY A 56 -13.29 11.71 -0.67
CA GLY A 56 -11.98 11.73 -1.33
C GLY A 56 -10.82 11.91 -0.35
N GLY A 57 -9.59 11.96 -0.89
CA GLY A 57 -8.34 12.07 -0.11
C GLY A 57 -7.64 10.74 0.20
N TYR A 58 -8.23 9.59 -0.19
CA TYR A 58 -7.64 8.25 0.01
C TYR A 58 -6.67 7.81 -1.10
N GLU A 59 -6.52 8.62 -2.13
CA GLU A 59 -5.66 8.32 -3.28
C GLU A 59 -4.16 8.42 -2.91
N THR A 60 -3.82 9.23 -1.89
CA THR A 60 -2.43 9.56 -1.56
C THR A 60 -1.76 8.56 -0.61
N GLU A 61 -2.50 7.65 0.02
CA GLU A 61 -1.96 6.72 1.02
C GLU A 61 -1.64 5.32 0.47
N ARG A 62 -1.94 5.08 -0.82
CA ARG A 62 -1.50 3.84 -1.47
C ARG A 62 -0.09 4.03 -2.01
N SER A 63 0.90 3.88 -1.15
CA SER A 63 2.18 3.36 -1.62
C SER A 63 1.94 1.87 -1.92
N ASP A 64 2.22 1.45 -3.15
CA ASP A 64 2.14 0.03 -3.55
C ASP A 64 3.18 -0.84 -2.81
N GLY A 65 4.08 -0.21 -2.04
CA GLY A 65 5.16 -0.87 -1.31
C GLY A 65 6.19 -1.51 -2.23
N LEU A 66 6.12 -1.24 -3.53
CA LEU A 66 6.95 -1.85 -4.55
C LEU A 66 8.10 -0.89 -4.91
N SER A 67 9.30 -1.44 -5.04
CA SER A 67 10.44 -0.67 -5.53
C SER A 67 10.40 -0.67 -7.05
N ASP A 68 10.07 0.47 -7.66
CA ASP A 68 10.02 0.66 -9.12
C ASP A 68 11.32 0.28 -9.84
N ASN A 69 12.45 0.34 -9.12
CA ASN A 69 13.79 0.11 -9.63
C ASN A 69 14.46 -1.13 -9.02
N TYR A 70 13.68 -2.13 -8.61
CA TYR A 70 14.23 -3.35 -8.06
C TYR A 70 15.16 -4.05 -9.06
N LEU A 71 16.41 -4.28 -8.63
CA LEU A 71 17.40 -5.03 -9.39
C LEU A 71 17.35 -6.49 -8.96
N ILE A 72 17.18 -7.37 -9.95
CA ILE A 72 17.17 -8.82 -9.75
C ILE A 72 18.52 -9.27 -9.18
N ALA A 73 18.48 -10.12 -8.15
CA ALA A 73 19.63 -10.63 -7.44
C ALA A 73 19.65 -12.17 -7.38
N PRO A 74 20.82 -12.78 -7.12
CA PRO A 74 20.91 -14.21 -6.82
C PRO A 74 19.94 -14.66 -5.71
N GLY A 75 19.23 -15.76 -5.97
CA GLY A 75 18.22 -16.33 -5.06
C GLY A 75 16.79 -15.88 -5.34
N ASP A 76 16.58 -14.86 -6.17
CA ASP A 76 15.23 -14.43 -6.58
C ASP A 76 14.51 -15.49 -7.40
N LYS A 77 13.18 -15.49 -7.30
CA LYS A 77 12.30 -16.33 -8.13
C LYS A 77 11.54 -15.49 -9.13
N LEU A 78 11.68 -15.84 -10.40
CA LEU A 78 11.03 -15.17 -11.52
C LEU A 78 9.92 -16.03 -12.08
N ASN A 79 8.72 -15.48 -12.17
CA ASN A 79 7.61 -16.13 -12.88
C ASN A 79 7.59 -15.62 -14.33
N ILE A 80 7.84 -16.51 -15.29
CA ILE A 80 8.04 -16.17 -16.70
C ILE A 80 6.91 -16.79 -17.51
N TRP A 81 6.34 -16.01 -18.43
CA TRP A 81 5.40 -16.48 -19.43
C TRP A 81 5.84 -16.05 -20.83
N ILE A 82 5.76 -16.98 -21.77
CA ILE A 82 6.07 -16.76 -23.19
C ILE A 82 4.88 -17.26 -24.01
N TRP A 83 4.47 -16.45 -24.98
CA TRP A 83 3.37 -16.74 -25.89
C TRP A 83 3.81 -16.50 -27.34
N GLY A 84 3.24 -17.24 -28.30
CA GLY A 84 3.56 -17.10 -29.73
C GLY A 84 3.70 -18.46 -30.40
N ALA A 85 4.86 -18.70 -31.05
CA ALA A 85 5.16 -19.99 -31.70
C ALA A 85 5.17 -21.17 -30.71
N VAL A 86 5.45 -20.89 -29.44
CA VAL A 86 5.32 -21.83 -28.31
C VAL A 86 4.68 -21.13 -27.13
N ASN A 87 4.08 -21.92 -26.23
CA ASN A 87 3.58 -21.45 -24.96
C ASN A 87 4.44 -22.03 -23.85
N PHE A 88 4.98 -21.17 -23.00
CA PHE A 88 5.84 -21.56 -21.89
C PHE A 88 5.46 -20.75 -20.64
N SER A 89 5.41 -21.42 -19.49
CA SER A 89 5.21 -20.79 -18.19
C SER A 89 6.01 -21.55 -17.16
N ASN A 90 6.91 -20.86 -16.45
CA ASN A 90 7.74 -21.49 -15.43
C ASN A 90 8.20 -20.49 -14.37
N VAL A 91 8.51 -21.00 -13.18
CA VAL A 91 9.15 -20.24 -12.12
C VAL A 91 10.62 -20.67 -12.03
N VAL A 92 11.52 -19.76 -12.39
CA VAL A 92 12.98 -20.00 -12.36
C VAL A 92 13.64 -19.26 -11.23
N THR A 93 14.75 -19.80 -10.71
CA THR A 93 15.55 -19.14 -9.66
C THR A 93 16.83 -18.58 -10.27
N VAL A 94 17.23 -17.39 -9.83
CA VAL A 94 18.50 -16.76 -10.22
C VAL A 94 19.64 -17.43 -9.46
N ASP A 95 20.64 -17.93 -10.17
CA ASP A 95 21.82 -18.55 -9.55
C ASP A 95 22.80 -17.51 -8.97
N ASN A 96 23.89 -17.99 -8.34
CA ASN A 96 24.89 -17.12 -7.71
C ASN A 96 25.75 -16.30 -8.70
N GLN A 97 25.62 -16.56 -10.01
CA GLN A 97 26.28 -15.81 -11.07
C GLN A 97 25.30 -14.86 -11.79
N GLY A 98 24.01 -14.90 -11.45
CA GLY A 98 22.96 -14.10 -12.08
C GLY A 98 22.31 -14.78 -13.30
N ASN A 99 22.62 -16.05 -13.58
CA ASN A 99 22.00 -16.76 -14.68
C ASN A 99 20.63 -17.31 -14.30
N ILE A 100 19.80 -17.52 -15.32
CA ILE A 100 18.55 -18.25 -15.23
C ILE A 100 18.56 -19.39 -16.25
N PHE A 101 18.02 -20.54 -15.85
CA PHE A 101 17.94 -21.71 -16.72
C PHE A 101 16.50 -22.18 -16.81
N HIS A 102 16.05 -22.46 -18.03
CA HIS A 102 14.78 -23.13 -18.26
C HIS A 102 15.06 -24.56 -18.74
N THR A 103 14.26 -25.51 -18.25
CA THR A 103 14.21 -26.90 -18.74
C THR A 103 13.26 -26.99 -19.93
#